data_AF-A0A182Y5Q9-F1
#
_entry.id   AF-A0A182Y5Q9-F1
#
_cell.length_a   1.000
_cell.length_b   1.000
_cell.length_c   1.000
_cell.angle_alpha   90.00
_cell.angle_beta   90.00
_cell.angle_gamma   90.00
#
_symmetry.space_group_name_H-M   'P 1'
#
loop_
_entity.id
_entity.type
_entity.pdbx_description
1 polymer ?
#
loop_
_entity_poly.entity_id
_entity_poly.type
_entity_poly.pdbx_seq_one_letter_code
_entity_poly.pdbx_strand_id
1 'polypeptide(L)'
;MRKSYPGRYESLTDYKQANFGSKDAVERSYNAYNNIHSARREAMNHLDRMHTEGKCQVPRPKIVPASNDRTKIFTPHCTILHRCEDDTGCCMPPLTCAPKSTTEVKLFFYVSNDTSVKNVGPRQQNTVTTLTFTNHTECHCVQLDSVHFGQSASSRPQILSSLEQNGAEGSGGSSGATSRISNSCTCPRHYKSVFDSESHCYCDCLSSDRDCIRFKEGFENFSMETRKCIRSKKCNVPHCEYGTYNRHEGRCPKKSDRMNEHFPQYR
;
A
#
# COMPACT_ATOMS: atom_id res chain seq x y z
N MET A 1 -20.51 21.47 67.26
CA MET A 1 -20.91 22.08 65.97
C MET A 1 -21.23 20.97 64.97
N ARG A 2 -22.52 20.66 64.71
CA ARG A 2 -22.92 19.70 63.68
C ARG A 2 -22.84 20.41 62.32
N LYS A 3 -21.92 19.97 61.45
CA LYS A 3 -21.75 20.57 60.12
C LYS A 3 -22.95 20.20 59.24
N SER A 4 -23.68 21.20 58.78
CA SER A 4 -24.84 21.06 57.90
C SER A 4 -24.37 20.82 56.47
N TYR A 5 -24.58 19.62 55.96
CA TYR A 5 -24.63 19.30 54.53
C TYR A 5 -26.09 18.97 54.19
N PRO A 6 -26.52 19.16 52.93
CA PRO A 6 -27.91 18.90 52.55
C PRO A 6 -28.33 17.47 52.93
N GLY A 7 -29.53 17.29 53.49
CA GLY A 7 -30.01 15.99 54.00
C GLY A 7 -30.18 14.87 52.96
N ARG A 8 -29.84 15.15 51.69
CA ARG A 8 -29.74 14.16 50.61
C ARG A 8 -28.46 13.32 50.66
N TYR A 9 -27.45 13.75 51.43
CA TYR A 9 -26.17 13.06 51.52
C TYR A 9 -26.03 12.39 52.90
N GLU A 10 -25.40 11.22 52.95
CA GLU A 10 -25.27 10.43 54.18
C GLU A 10 -24.14 10.96 55.08
N SER A 11 -23.04 11.43 54.48
CA SER A 11 -21.92 12.05 55.20
C SER A 11 -21.37 13.31 54.51
N LEU A 12 -20.57 14.08 55.25
CA LEU A 12 -19.79 15.20 54.69
C LEU A 12 -18.81 14.72 53.59
N THR A 13 -18.32 13.48 53.68
CA THR A 13 -17.45 12.87 52.68
C THR A 13 -18.22 12.62 51.38
N ASP A 14 -19.45 12.11 51.46
CA ASP A 14 -20.29 11.84 50.29
C ASP A 14 -20.71 13.15 49.60
N TYR A 15 -21.09 14.16 50.40
CA TYR A 15 -21.35 15.50 49.88
C TYR A 15 -20.13 16.04 49.12
N LYS A 16 -18.92 15.87 49.67
CA LYS A 16 -17.71 16.35 49.02
C LYS A 16 -17.37 15.59 47.75
N GLN A 17 -17.46 14.26 47.76
CA GLN A 17 -17.18 13.44 46.58
C GLN A 17 -18.18 13.72 45.45
N ALA A 18 -19.46 13.93 45.78
CA ALA A 18 -20.51 14.21 44.81
C ALA A 18 -20.40 15.60 44.17
N ASN A 19 -19.90 16.61 44.90
CA ASN A 19 -19.89 18.00 44.43
C ASN A 19 -18.51 18.52 44.00
N PHE A 20 -17.42 17.97 44.54
CA PHE A 20 -16.05 18.42 44.27
C PHE A 20 -15.16 17.34 43.64
N GLY A 21 -15.71 16.15 43.37
CA GLY A 21 -15.02 15.02 42.73
C GLY A 21 -14.48 13.98 43.73
N SER A 22 -14.31 12.75 43.24
CA SER A 22 -13.79 11.63 44.03
C SER A 22 -12.28 11.44 43.83
N LYS A 23 -11.62 10.80 44.81
CA LYS A 23 -10.21 10.41 44.70
C LYS A 23 -9.95 9.58 43.44
N ASP A 24 -10.83 8.63 43.16
CA ASP A 24 -10.74 7.76 41.99
C ASP A 24 -10.91 8.53 40.66
N ALA A 25 -11.68 9.62 40.65
CA ALA A 25 -11.82 10.46 39.46
C ALA A 25 -10.53 11.24 39.17
N VAL A 26 -9.87 11.76 40.21
CA VAL A 26 -8.57 12.46 40.10
C VAL A 26 -7.48 11.49 39.65
N GLU A 27 -7.41 10.31 40.28
CA GLU A 27 -6.42 9.29 39.92
C GLU A 27 -6.58 8.81 38.48
N ARG A 28 -7.83 8.57 38.03
CA ARG A 28 -8.11 8.23 36.62
C ARG A 28 -7.69 9.35 35.67
N SER A 29 -7.96 10.60 36.00
CA SER A 29 -7.57 11.75 35.18
C SER A 29 -6.05 11.90 35.09
N TYR A 30 -5.34 11.74 36.22
CA TYR A 30 -3.89 11.78 36.29
C TYR A 30 -3.23 10.66 35.47
N ASN A 31 -3.73 9.42 35.63
CA ASN A 31 -3.22 8.28 34.86
C ASN A 31 -3.50 8.45 33.36
N ALA A 32 -4.68 8.95 32.98
CA ALA A 32 -4.99 9.24 31.58
C ALA A 32 -4.05 10.31 31.00
N TYR A 33 -3.78 11.39 31.74
CA TYR A 33 -2.84 12.44 31.33
C TYR A 33 -1.42 11.88 31.14
N ASN A 34 -0.91 11.11 32.11
CA ASN A 34 0.41 10.50 32.03
C ASN A 34 0.54 9.54 30.86
N ASN A 35 -0.49 8.73 30.59
CA ASN A 35 -0.51 7.80 29.46
C ASN A 35 -0.50 8.52 28.12
N ILE A 36 -1.22 9.64 27.99
CA ILE A 36 -1.18 10.46 26.78
C ILE A 36 0.20 11.08 26.60
N HIS A 37 0.80 11.58 27.69
CA HIS A 37 2.13 12.18 27.65
C HIS A 37 3.20 11.14 27.27
N SER A 38 3.14 9.94 27.83
CA SER A 38 4.06 8.85 27.47
C SER A 38 3.87 8.43 26.01
N ALA A 39 2.63 8.24 25.55
CA ALA A 39 2.34 7.89 24.16
C ALA A 39 2.85 8.96 23.18
N ARG A 40 2.71 10.24 23.52
CA ARG A 40 3.25 11.35 22.73
C ARG A 40 4.77 11.29 22.63
N ARG A 41 5.46 10.98 23.74
CA ARG A 41 6.92 10.83 23.74
C ARG A 41 7.37 9.65 22.87
N GLU A 42 6.69 8.50 22.97
CA GLU A 42 6.99 7.34 22.12
C GLU A 42 6.75 7.64 20.63
N ALA A 43 5.71 8.40 20.30
CA ALA A 43 5.47 8.86 18.93
C ALA A 43 6.59 9.77 18.41
N MET A 44 7.11 10.67 19.25
CA MET A 44 8.25 11.53 18.90
C MET A 44 9.54 10.72 18.67
N ASN A 45 9.83 9.75 19.55
CA ASN A 45 10.97 8.84 19.39
C ASN A 45 10.87 8.05 18.08
N HIS A 46 9.69 7.55 17.75
CA HIS A 46 9.46 6.85 16.50
C HIS A 46 9.67 7.76 15.28
N LEU A 47 9.20 9.01 15.34
CA LEU A 47 9.40 10.02 14.32
C LEU A 47 10.89 10.28 14.05
N ASP A 48 11.69 10.43 15.11
CA ASP A 48 13.14 10.63 15.00
C ASP A 48 13.83 9.43 14.35
N ARG A 49 13.45 8.20 14.74
CA ARG A 49 13.97 6.99 14.11
C ARG A 49 13.62 6.91 12.62
N MET A 50 12.39 7.26 12.25
CA MET A 50 11.99 7.25 10.84
C MET A 50 12.71 8.31 10.02
N HIS A 51 13.02 9.46 10.61
CA HIS A 51 13.79 10.52 9.96
C HIS A 51 15.27 10.13 9.75
N THR A 52 15.86 9.42 10.71
CA THR A 52 17.28 9.03 10.67
C THR A 52 17.53 7.74 9.89
N GLU A 53 16.72 6.71 10.10
CA GLU A 53 16.93 5.37 9.54
C GLU A 53 15.98 5.04 8.37
N GLY A 54 14.80 5.64 8.37
CA GLY A 54 13.71 5.33 7.44
C GLY A 54 13.66 6.20 6.19
N LYS A 55 14.61 7.12 6.02
CA LYS A 55 14.60 8.07 4.89
C LYS A 55 14.89 7.39 3.56
N CYS A 56 14.11 7.73 2.52
CA CYS A 56 14.40 7.33 1.15
C CYS A 56 15.67 8.02 0.65
N GLN A 57 16.82 7.39 0.87
CA GLN A 57 18.13 7.93 0.50
C GLN A 57 19.12 6.84 0.12
N VAL A 58 19.21 5.77 0.92
CA VAL A 58 20.18 4.69 0.73
C VAL A 58 19.49 3.48 0.08
N PRO A 59 19.88 3.08 -1.15
CA PRO A 59 19.41 1.86 -1.78
C PRO A 59 19.60 0.61 -0.90
N ARG A 60 18.63 -0.32 -0.93
CA ARG A 60 18.70 -1.58 -0.15
C ARG A 60 19.06 -2.76 -1.07
N PRO A 61 19.82 -3.76 -0.59
CA PRO A 61 20.13 -4.95 -1.38
C PRO A 61 18.88 -5.79 -1.61
N LYS A 62 18.65 -6.20 -2.86
CA LYS A 62 17.57 -7.09 -3.28
C LYS A 62 18.10 -8.20 -4.18
N ILE A 63 17.49 -9.37 -4.02
CA ILE A 63 17.73 -10.52 -4.88
C ILE A 63 16.89 -10.34 -6.14
N VAL A 64 17.54 -10.23 -7.29
CA VAL A 64 16.89 -10.13 -8.60
C VAL A 64 17.24 -11.35 -9.45
N PRO A 65 16.32 -11.88 -10.27
CA PRO A 65 16.65 -12.91 -11.25
C PRO A 65 17.76 -12.45 -12.20
N ALA A 66 18.66 -13.36 -12.57
CA ALA A 66 19.71 -13.07 -13.53
C ALA A 66 19.12 -12.71 -14.91
N SER A 67 18.03 -13.37 -15.29
CA SER A 67 17.32 -13.13 -16.56
C SER A 67 15.85 -13.51 -16.42
N ASN A 68 15.01 -12.97 -17.30
CA ASN A 68 13.62 -13.39 -17.49
C ASN A 68 13.49 -14.51 -18.54
N ASP A 69 14.57 -14.85 -19.25
CA ASP A 69 14.62 -15.94 -20.23
C ASP A 69 14.52 -17.29 -19.53
N ARG A 70 13.43 -18.03 -19.79
CA ARG A 70 13.15 -19.35 -19.22
C ARG A 70 13.79 -20.50 -19.99
N THR A 71 14.40 -20.24 -21.15
CA THR A 71 15.04 -21.28 -21.98
C THR A 71 16.47 -21.59 -21.55
N LYS A 72 17.03 -20.73 -20.71
CA LYS A 72 18.41 -20.79 -20.21
C LYS A 72 18.41 -20.87 -18.70
N ILE A 73 19.28 -21.73 -18.18
CA ILE A 73 19.53 -21.84 -16.76
C ILE A 73 20.78 -21.04 -16.46
N PHE A 74 20.62 -19.96 -15.70
CA PHE A 74 21.73 -19.13 -15.21
C PHE A 74 22.19 -19.64 -13.84
N THR A 75 23.50 -19.78 -13.66
CA THR A 75 24.12 -20.12 -12.38
C THR A 75 25.10 -19.02 -11.99
N PRO A 76 24.84 -18.28 -10.89
CA PRO A 76 23.66 -18.37 -10.02
C PRO A 76 22.36 -17.91 -10.72
N HIS A 77 21.19 -18.39 -10.27
CA HIS A 77 19.89 -18.02 -10.86
C HIS A 77 19.49 -16.56 -10.57
N CYS A 78 20.01 -16.01 -9.48
CA CYS A 78 19.74 -14.66 -9.02
C CYS A 78 21.03 -13.94 -8.67
N THR A 79 20.98 -12.61 -8.60
CA THR A 79 22.06 -11.75 -8.14
C THR A 79 21.55 -10.72 -7.15
N ILE A 80 22.45 -10.12 -6.38
CA ILE A 80 22.13 -9.05 -5.44
C ILE A 80 22.43 -7.71 -6.12
N LEU A 81 21.43 -6.83 -6.15
CA LEU A 81 21.58 -5.44 -6.59
C LEU A 81 21.03 -4.50 -5.54
N HIS A 82 21.54 -3.28 -5.48
CA HIS A 82 20.95 -2.23 -4.67
C HIS A 82 19.82 -1.56 -5.46
N ARG A 83 18.64 -1.50 -4.86
CA ARG A 83 17.41 -0.96 -5.48
C ARG A 83 16.75 0.07 -4.57
N CYS A 84 16.02 0.97 -5.21
CA CYS A 84 15.13 1.94 -4.59
C CYS A 84 13.72 1.55 -5.00
N GLU A 85 12.93 1.14 -4.03
CA GLU A 85 11.54 0.73 -4.16
C GLU A 85 10.76 1.28 -2.95
N ASP A 86 9.44 1.10 -2.95
CA ASP A 86 8.55 1.66 -1.92
C ASP A 86 8.88 1.20 -0.48
N ASP A 87 9.60 0.09 -0.32
CA ASP A 87 10.07 -0.45 0.97
C ASP A 87 11.50 0.00 1.35
N THR A 88 12.19 0.75 0.49
CA THR A 88 13.56 1.24 0.70
C THR A 88 13.58 2.39 1.71
N GLY A 89 12.57 3.24 1.68
CA GLY A 89 12.40 4.36 2.60
C GLY A 89 11.00 4.97 2.55
N CYS A 90 10.65 5.68 3.61
CA CYS A 90 9.35 6.30 3.79
C CYS A 90 9.28 7.65 3.06
N CYS A 91 8.24 7.82 2.25
CA CYS A 91 7.91 9.06 1.57
C CYS A 91 6.49 9.51 1.96
N MET A 92 6.27 10.82 2.04
CA MET A 92 4.93 11.36 2.26
C MET A 92 4.08 11.18 1.00
N PRO A 93 2.84 10.66 1.10
CA PRO A 93 1.94 10.57 -0.05
C PRO A 93 1.76 11.94 -0.72
N PRO A 94 1.73 12.01 -2.07
CA PRO A 94 1.66 10.89 -3.03
C PRO A 94 3.03 10.41 -3.55
N LEU A 95 4.13 10.72 -2.86
CA LEU A 95 5.48 10.42 -3.34
C LEU A 95 5.85 8.95 -3.11
N THR A 96 6.69 8.40 -3.99
CA THR A 96 7.32 7.09 -3.79
C THR A 96 8.85 7.18 -3.82
N CYS A 97 9.52 6.17 -3.26
CA CYS A 97 10.98 6.08 -3.23
C CYS A 97 11.51 5.51 -4.54
N ALA A 98 12.30 6.31 -5.27
CA ALA A 98 12.82 5.97 -6.58
C ALA A 98 14.33 6.30 -6.71
N PRO A 99 15.04 5.70 -7.68
CA PRO A 99 16.44 6.05 -7.91
C PRO A 99 16.60 7.52 -8.28
N LYS A 100 17.52 8.19 -7.60
CA LYS A 100 18.05 9.51 -7.98
C LYS A 100 19.27 9.37 -8.90
N SER A 101 20.11 8.38 -8.62
CA SER A 101 21.28 8.04 -9.45
C SER A 101 21.50 6.53 -9.54
N THR A 102 22.07 6.09 -10.66
CA THR A 102 22.31 4.68 -10.96
C THR A 102 23.68 4.47 -11.60
N THR A 103 24.14 3.23 -11.59
CA THR A 103 25.36 2.75 -12.23
C THR A 103 25.08 1.45 -12.97
N GLU A 104 25.80 1.21 -14.07
CA GLU A 104 25.75 -0.06 -14.77
C GLU A 104 26.79 -1.01 -14.17
N VAL A 105 26.38 -2.24 -13.84
CA VAL A 105 27.27 -3.28 -13.33
C VAL A 105 27.19 -4.50 -14.23
N LYS A 106 28.36 -5.04 -14.58
CA LYS A 106 28.49 -6.27 -15.38
C LYS A 106 28.78 -7.42 -14.45
N LEU A 107 27.95 -8.45 -14.52
CA LEU A 107 28.08 -9.67 -13.72
C LEU A 107 28.17 -10.88 -14.63
N PHE A 108 28.84 -11.92 -14.15
CA PHE A 108 29.17 -13.11 -14.94
C PHE A 108 28.37 -14.30 -14.44
N PHE A 109 27.81 -15.07 -15.38
CA PHE A 109 26.97 -16.22 -15.10
C PHE A 109 27.41 -17.40 -15.94
N TYR A 110 27.36 -18.59 -15.37
CA TYR A 110 27.36 -19.80 -16.16
C TYR A 110 25.96 -20.02 -16.75
N VAL A 111 25.89 -20.35 -18.03
CA VAL A 111 24.65 -20.55 -18.76
C VAL A 111 24.65 -21.96 -19.35
N SER A 112 23.60 -22.72 -19.05
CA SER A 112 23.28 -23.99 -19.69
C SER A 112 21.90 -23.92 -20.35
N ASN A 113 21.71 -24.70 -21.42
CA ASN A 113 20.41 -24.80 -22.09
C ASN A 113 19.50 -25.73 -21.30
N ASP A 114 18.20 -25.40 -21.21
CA ASP A 114 17.16 -26.25 -20.63
C ASP A 114 16.76 -27.40 -21.56
N THR A 115 17.74 -28.06 -22.20
CA THR A 115 17.48 -29.32 -22.89
C THR A 115 17.70 -30.45 -21.91
N SER A 116 16.62 -30.83 -21.25
CA SER A 116 16.50 -32.01 -20.39
C SER A 116 16.71 -33.33 -21.16
N VAL A 117 17.87 -33.50 -21.81
CA VAL A 117 18.28 -34.79 -22.35
C VAL A 117 18.90 -35.58 -21.20
N LYS A 118 18.08 -36.39 -20.53
CA LYS A 118 18.47 -37.27 -19.41
C LYS A 118 19.50 -38.37 -19.78
N ASN A 119 20.02 -38.40 -21.02
CA ASN A 119 20.83 -39.50 -21.56
C ASN A 119 22.07 -39.07 -22.36
N VAL A 120 22.75 -37.97 -22.01
CA VAL A 120 24.04 -37.63 -22.64
C VAL A 120 25.08 -37.36 -21.56
N GLY A 121 26.25 -38.00 -21.70
CA GLY A 121 27.35 -38.01 -20.74
C GLY A 121 27.96 -36.63 -20.39
N PRO A 122 29.09 -36.61 -19.67
CA PRO A 122 29.52 -35.53 -18.77
C PRO A 122 30.14 -34.32 -19.48
N ARG A 123 29.42 -33.70 -20.44
CA ARG A 123 29.81 -32.42 -21.07
C ARG A 123 28.59 -31.56 -21.36
N GLN A 124 27.90 -31.11 -20.33
CA GLN A 124 27.13 -29.87 -20.46
C GLN A 124 28.14 -28.72 -20.55
N GLN A 125 28.29 -28.13 -21.73
CA GLN A 125 29.16 -26.96 -21.92
C GLN A 125 28.53 -25.76 -21.22
N ASN A 126 28.86 -25.55 -19.96
CA ASN A 126 28.54 -24.31 -19.27
C ASN A 126 29.33 -23.17 -19.94
N THR A 127 28.63 -22.24 -20.57
CA THR A 127 29.25 -21.05 -21.16
C THR A 127 29.20 -19.90 -20.16
N VAL A 128 30.28 -19.12 -20.04
CA VAL A 128 30.27 -17.91 -19.21
C VAL A 128 29.70 -16.77 -20.04
N THR A 129 28.59 -16.19 -19.59
CA THR A 129 27.95 -15.03 -20.21
C THR A 129 28.03 -13.83 -19.27
N THR A 130 28.29 -12.65 -19.84
CA THR A 130 28.24 -11.39 -19.10
C THR A 130 26.85 -10.78 -19.25
N LEU A 131 26.21 -10.46 -18.13
CA LEU A 131 24.94 -9.75 -18.08
C LEU A 131 25.16 -8.36 -17.47
N THR A 132 24.50 -7.37 -18.04
CA THR A 132 24.50 -5.98 -17.56
C THR A 132 23.27 -5.75 -16.68
N PHE A 133 23.46 -5.10 -15.53
CA PHE A 133 22.39 -4.70 -14.64
C PHE A 133 22.51 -3.23 -14.24
N THR A 134 21.39 -2.64 -13.84
CA THR A 134 21.34 -1.32 -13.22
C THR A 134 21.38 -1.45 -11.70
N ASN A 135 22.39 -0.84 -11.08
CA ASN A 135 22.56 -0.76 -9.63
C ASN A 135 22.29 0.68 -9.16
N HIS A 136 21.33 0.88 -8.27
CA HIS A 136 20.99 2.21 -7.79
C HIS A 136 22.03 2.66 -6.76
N THR A 137 22.39 3.96 -6.77
CA THR A 137 23.43 4.52 -5.88
C THR A 137 22.92 5.58 -4.92
N GLU A 138 21.80 6.23 -5.22
CA GLU A 138 21.10 7.17 -4.34
C GLU A 138 19.60 7.10 -4.64
N CYS A 139 18.76 7.22 -3.61
CA CYS A 139 17.30 7.29 -3.73
C CYS A 139 16.77 8.67 -3.35
N HIS A 140 15.56 9.01 -3.81
CA HIS A 140 14.79 10.15 -3.32
C HIS A 140 13.29 9.94 -3.53
N CYS A 141 12.48 10.74 -2.83
CA CYS A 141 11.03 10.74 -3.00
C CYS A 141 10.63 11.50 -4.27
N VAL A 142 9.88 10.85 -5.15
CA VAL A 142 9.40 11.38 -6.43
C VAL A 142 7.89 11.24 -6.56
N GLN A 143 7.26 12.09 -7.36
CA GLN A 143 5.83 11.94 -7.68
C GLN A 143 5.62 10.73 -8.59
N LEU A 144 4.56 9.95 -8.33
CA LEU A 144 4.25 8.71 -9.07
C LEU A 144 4.18 8.92 -10.60
N ASP A 145 3.76 10.12 -11.05
CA ASP A 145 3.62 10.47 -12.46
C ASP A 145 4.97 10.61 -13.22
N SER A 146 6.08 10.70 -12.49
CA SER A 146 7.42 10.92 -13.06
C SER A 146 8.24 9.64 -13.27
N VAL A 147 7.79 8.49 -12.76
CA VAL A 147 8.60 7.24 -12.74
C VAL A 147 8.35 6.34 -13.96
N HIS A 148 7.29 6.59 -14.73
CA HIS A 148 6.94 5.76 -15.90
C HIS A 148 7.63 6.16 -17.23
N PHE A 149 8.41 7.24 -17.29
CA PHE A 149 9.04 7.72 -18.54
C PHE A 149 10.56 7.88 -18.46
N GLY A 150 11.24 7.00 -17.72
CA GLY A 150 12.71 6.93 -17.67
C GLY A 150 13.38 6.32 -18.91
N GLN A 151 12.76 6.36 -20.09
CA GLN A 151 13.40 6.05 -21.37
C GLN A 151 13.17 7.21 -22.33
N SER A 152 14.28 7.82 -22.77
CA SER A 152 14.42 8.86 -23.80
C SER A 152 14.47 10.30 -23.28
N ALA A 153 15.67 10.75 -22.96
CA ALA A 153 16.03 12.15 -23.13
C ALA A 153 16.18 12.45 -24.63
N SER A 154 15.37 13.37 -25.18
CA SER A 154 15.82 14.36 -26.18
C SER A 154 14.74 15.43 -26.47
N SER A 155 15.19 16.68 -26.64
CA SER A 155 14.52 17.86 -27.23
C SER A 155 13.42 18.63 -26.46
N ARG A 156 13.84 19.69 -25.74
CA ARG A 156 13.51 21.15 -25.85
C ARG A 156 12.02 21.64 -25.90
N PRO A 157 11.71 22.96 -25.71
CA PRO A 157 10.87 23.38 -24.59
C PRO A 157 9.71 24.35 -24.95
N GLN A 158 8.90 24.70 -23.93
CA GLN A 158 8.02 25.89 -23.80
C GLN A 158 6.97 26.16 -24.91
N ILE A 159 5.68 26.09 -24.58
CA ILE A 159 4.71 27.18 -24.86
C ILE A 159 3.69 27.27 -23.70
N LEU A 160 3.47 28.51 -23.28
CA LEU A 160 2.62 29.04 -22.20
C LEU A 160 1.10 28.94 -22.43
N SER A 161 0.39 29.23 -21.32
CA SER A 161 -0.89 29.96 -21.20
C SER A 161 -2.18 29.21 -21.55
N SER A 162 -3.28 29.29 -20.78
CA SER A 162 -3.86 30.46 -20.09
C SER A 162 -4.97 30.08 -19.10
N LEU A 163 -4.99 30.77 -17.94
CA LEU A 163 -6.11 31.45 -17.24
C LEU A 163 -7.45 30.71 -17.05
N GLU A 164 -7.86 30.45 -15.80
CA GLU A 164 -8.95 31.15 -15.03
C GLU A 164 -10.37 30.71 -15.45
N GLN A 165 -11.44 30.58 -14.64
CA GLN A 165 -11.83 30.96 -13.29
C GLN A 165 -13.13 30.17 -12.97
N ASN A 166 -13.37 29.89 -11.68
CA ASN A 166 -14.64 29.80 -10.93
C ASN A 166 -15.99 29.45 -11.61
N GLY A 167 -16.75 28.56 -10.96
CA GLY A 167 -18.21 28.49 -11.12
C GLY A 167 -18.85 27.28 -10.43
N ALA A 168 -19.67 27.54 -9.41
CA ALA A 168 -20.44 26.56 -8.64
C ALA A 168 -21.80 26.25 -9.31
N GLU A 169 -22.48 25.25 -8.72
CA GLU A 169 -23.93 24.96 -8.77
C GLU A 169 -24.46 23.91 -9.77
N GLY A 170 -25.36 23.07 -9.27
CA GLY A 170 -26.63 22.83 -9.98
C GLY A 170 -26.87 21.44 -10.54
N SER A 171 -27.68 20.66 -9.81
CA SER A 171 -28.28 19.37 -10.19
C SER A 171 -29.06 19.35 -11.50
N GLY A 172 -29.10 18.16 -12.13
CA GLY A 172 -30.32 17.62 -12.75
C GLY A 172 -30.32 17.55 -14.28
N GLY A 173 -30.49 16.34 -14.83
CA GLY A 173 -30.89 16.17 -16.23
C GLY A 173 -30.39 14.88 -16.87
N SER A 174 -31.13 13.79 -16.69
CA SER A 174 -31.05 12.62 -17.56
C SER A 174 -31.66 12.93 -18.92
N SER A 175 -31.00 12.43 -19.97
CA SER A 175 -31.52 11.83 -21.21
C SER A 175 -30.98 12.49 -22.47
N GLY A 176 -30.11 11.77 -23.17
CA GLY A 176 -29.56 12.17 -24.47
C GLY A 176 -28.41 11.27 -24.87
N ALA A 177 -28.73 10.03 -25.21
CA ALA A 177 -27.76 9.01 -25.58
C ALA A 177 -26.92 9.41 -26.80
N THR A 178 -25.60 9.39 -26.64
CA THR A 178 -24.66 9.05 -27.72
C THR A 178 -23.67 8.03 -27.19
N SER A 179 -23.85 6.80 -27.69
CA SER A 179 -22.95 5.66 -27.69
C SER A 179 -21.47 5.95 -27.38
N ARG A 180 -21.05 5.52 -26.18
CA ARG A 180 -19.97 4.54 -26.09
C ARG A 180 -20.53 3.40 -25.29
N ILE A 181 -20.62 2.21 -25.89
CA ILE A 181 -20.77 0.97 -25.12
C ILE A 181 -19.49 0.90 -24.30
N SER A 182 -19.52 1.47 -23.11
CA SER A 182 -18.44 1.39 -22.15
C SER A 182 -18.49 -0.05 -21.66
N ASN A 183 -17.76 -0.94 -22.33
CA ASN A 183 -17.62 -2.31 -21.87
C ASN A 183 -17.10 -2.34 -20.42
N SER A 184 -16.54 -1.24 -19.90
CA SER A 184 -16.06 -1.15 -18.53
C SER A 184 -17.19 -1.15 -17.49
N CYS A 185 -17.12 -2.14 -16.62
CA CYS A 185 -17.89 -2.19 -15.38
C CYS A 185 -17.49 -1.05 -14.45
N THR A 186 -18.45 -0.56 -13.67
CA THR A 186 -18.21 0.49 -12.67
C THR A 186 -17.52 -0.13 -11.46
N CYS A 187 -16.31 0.33 -11.16
CA CYS A 187 -15.48 -0.22 -10.10
C CYS A 187 -15.33 0.73 -8.91
N PRO A 188 -15.00 0.21 -7.70
CA PRO A 188 -14.57 1.02 -6.57
C PRO A 188 -13.42 1.97 -6.94
N ARG A 189 -13.29 3.11 -6.25
CA ARG A 189 -12.39 4.23 -6.61
C ARG A 189 -10.95 3.84 -7.02
N HIS A 190 -10.37 2.84 -6.35
CA HIS A 190 -8.99 2.39 -6.59
C HIS A 190 -8.89 1.21 -7.56
N TYR A 191 -10.02 0.61 -7.94
CA TYR A 191 -10.06 -0.53 -8.85
C TYR A 191 -10.33 -0.08 -10.27
N LYS A 192 -9.77 -0.81 -11.24
CA LYS A 192 -9.99 -0.58 -12.66
C LYS A 192 -10.78 -1.75 -13.23
N SER A 193 -11.55 -1.47 -14.28
CA SER A 193 -12.25 -2.50 -15.03
C SER A 193 -11.24 -3.32 -15.84
N VAL A 194 -11.20 -4.62 -15.61
CA VAL A 194 -10.41 -5.61 -16.34
C VAL A 194 -11.36 -6.57 -17.02
N PHE A 195 -11.00 -7.06 -18.21
CA PHE A 195 -11.77 -8.05 -18.96
C PHE A 195 -11.03 -9.36 -18.97
N ASP A 196 -11.77 -10.44 -18.74
CA ASP A 196 -11.26 -11.78 -18.96
C ASP A 196 -11.33 -12.16 -20.46
N SER A 197 -10.70 -13.27 -20.85
CA SER A 197 -10.72 -13.80 -22.23
C SER A 197 -12.14 -14.06 -22.78
N GLU A 198 -13.11 -14.21 -21.87
CA GLU A 198 -14.53 -14.40 -22.18
C GLU A 198 -15.34 -13.07 -22.20
N SER A 199 -14.67 -11.91 -22.19
CA SER A 199 -15.30 -10.57 -22.12
C SER A 199 -16.08 -10.28 -20.84
N HIS A 200 -15.90 -11.09 -19.78
CA HIS A 200 -16.44 -10.79 -18.46
C HIS A 200 -15.65 -9.66 -17.79
N CYS A 201 -16.34 -8.57 -17.41
CA CYS A 201 -15.72 -7.44 -16.72
C CYS A 201 -15.68 -7.63 -15.21
N TYR A 202 -14.49 -7.52 -14.63
CA TYR A 202 -14.26 -7.54 -13.20
C TYR A 202 -13.39 -6.36 -12.75
N CYS A 203 -13.43 -6.06 -11.46
CA CYS A 203 -12.69 -4.95 -10.88
C CYS A 203 -11.39 -5.47 -10.27
N ASP A 204 -10.25 -5.14 -10.86
CA ASP A 204 -8.93 -5.52 -10.35
C ASP A 204 -7.92 -4.38 -10.47
N CYS A 205 -6.74 -4.58 -9.90
CA CYS A 205 -5.63 -3.66 -9.93
C CYS A 205 -4.84 -3.85 -11.22
N LEU A 206 -4.78 -2.81 -12.06
CA LEU A 206 -3.90 -2.74 -13.23
C LEU A 206 -2.48 -2.36 -12.76
N SER A 207 -1.84 -3.34 -12.10
CA SER A 207 -0.47 -3.43 -11.58
C SER A 207 0.26 -2.13 -11.18
N SER A 208 0.58 -2.05 -9.88
CA SER A 208 1.36 -1.05 -9.11
C SER A 208 0.58 0.03 -8.34
N ASP A 209 -0.76 0.10 -8.48
CA ASP A 209 -1.58 0.96 -7.60
C ASP A 209 -1.59 0.39 -6.16
N ARG A 210 -0.83 1.03 -5.26
CA ARG A 210 -0.66 0.62 -3.86
C ARG A 210 -1.96 0.71 -3.07
N ASP A 211 -2.79 1.71 -3.33
CA ASP A 211 -4.07 1.83 -2.65
C ASP A 211 -4.97 0.66 -3.07
N CYS A 212 -5.05 0.38 -4.37
CA CYS A 212 -5.79 -0.78 -4.89
C CYS A 212 -5.32 -2.09 -4.23
N ILE A 213 -4.00 -2.32 -4.18
CA ILE A 213 -3.42 -3.52 -3.58
C ILE A 213 -3.76 -3.60 -2.08
N ARG A 214 -3.67 -2.51 -1.33
CA ARG A 214 -4.03 -2.49 0.11
C ARG A 214 -5.49 -2.85 0.36
N PHE A 215 -6.40 -2.33 -0.48
CA PHE A 215 -7.81 -2.74 -0.44
C PHE A 215 -7.99 -4.20 -0.85
N LYS A 216 -7.28 -4.66 -1.88
CA LYS A 216 -7.33 -6.03 -2.42
C LYS A 216 -6.83 -7.08 -1.42
N GLU A 217 -5.81 -6.76 -0.63
CA GLU A 217 -5.25 -7.61 0.43
C GLU A 217 -5.96 -7.45 1.78
N GLY A 218 -6.97 -6.57 1.88
CA GLY A 218 -7.78 -6.40 3.09
C GLY A 218 -7.15 -5.53 4.19
N PHE A 219 -6.10 -4.76 3.87
CA PHE A 219 -5.48 -3.82 4.80
C PHE A 219 -6.31 -2.56 5.05
N GLU A 220 -7.26 -2.25 4.17
CA GLU A 220 -8.15 -1.10 4.28
C GLU A 220 -9.62 -1.46 4.08
N ASN A 221 -10.50 -0.63 4.67
CA ASN A 221 -11.95 -0.78 4.59
C ASN A 221 -12.54 0.21 3.58
N PHE A 222 -13.43 -0.26 2.72
CA PHE A 222 -14.06 0.61 1.73
C PHE A 222 -14.96 1.65 2.41
N SER A 223 -15.00 2.86 1.83
CA SER A 223 -15.85 3.94 2.32
C SER A 223 -17.34 3.57 2.33
N MET A 224 -18.14 4.26 3.14
CA MET A 224 -19.58 3.99 3.22
C MET A 224 -20.31 4.20 1.88
N GLU A 225 -19.86 5.15 1.08
CA GLU A 225 -20.35 5.42 -0.28
C GLU A 225 -20.07 4.23 -1.19
N THR A 226 -18.83 3.71 -1.16
CA THR A 226 -18.43 2.55 -1.95
C THR A 226 -19.21 1.29 -1.54
N ARG A 227 -19.34 1.06 -0.23
CA ARG A 227 -20.14 -0.05 0.32
C ARG A 227 -21.60 0.03 -0.12
N LYS A 228 -22.19 1.23 -0.11
CA LYS A 228 -23.54 1.47 -0.61
C LYS A 228 -23.64 1.17 -2.10
N CYS A 229 -22.66 1.61 -2.91
CA CYS A 229 -22.61 1.36 -4.35
C CYS A 229 -22.60 -0.14 -4.69
N ILE A 230 -21.72 -0.91 -4.03
CA ILE A 230 -21.61 -2.36 -4.19
C ILE A 230 -22.91 -3.05 -3.74
N ARG A 231 -23.46 -2.66 -2.59
CA ARG A 231 -24.72 -3.23 -2.07
C ARG A 231 -25.91 -2.98 -3.00
N SER A 232 -25.96 -1.80 -3.62
CA SER A 232 -26.99 -1.46 -4.62
C SER A 232 -26.72 -2.00 -6.02
N LYS A 233 -25.67 -2.83 -6.21
CA LYS A 233 -25.24 -3.35 -7.52
C LYS A 233 -24.94 -2.26 -8.57
N LYS A 234 -24.64 -1.04 -8.13
CA LYS A 234 -24.21 0.06 -9.00
C LYS A 234 -22.71 -0.03 -9.31
N CYS A 235 -21.95 -0.65 -8.40
CA CYS A 235 -20.54 -0.97 -8.59
C CYS A 235 -20.38 -2.49 -8.52
N ASN A 236 -19.46 -3.02 -9.33
CA ASN A 236 -19.05 -4.42 -9.23
C ASN A 236 -18.24 -4.65 -7.95
N VAL A 237 -18.28 -5.89 -7.45
CA VAL A 237 -17.47 -6.28 -6.29
C VAL A 237 -15.99 -6.26 -6.67
N PRO A 238 -15.10 -5.77 -5.78
CA PRO A 238 -13.67 -5.83 -6.02
C PRO A 238 -13.18 -7.28 -6.02
N HIS A 239 -12.25 -7.61 -6.91
CA HIS A 239 -11.50 -8.85 -6.84
C HIS A 239 -10.50 -8.76 -5.68
N CYS A 240 -10.55 -9.71 -4.75
CA CYS A 240 -9.71 -9.72 -3.55
C CYS A 240 -8.57 -10.73 -3.71
N GLU A 241 -7.42 -10.48 -3.08
CA GLU A 241 -6.27 -11.40 -3.14
C GLU A 241 -6.55 -12.68 -2.36
N TYR A 242 -7.19 -12.55 -1.19
CA TYR A 242 -7.40 -13.65 -0.26
C TYR A 242 -8.90 -13.89 -0.04
N GLY A 243 -9.58 -14.60 -0.96
CA GLY A 243 -10.99 -14.98 -0.81
C GLY A 243 -11.97 -13.98 -1.44
N THR A 244 -13.23 -13.95 -0.97
CA THR A 244 -14.28 -13.09 -1.53
C THR A 244 -14.52 -11.84 -0.66
N TYR A 245 -14.98 -10.76 -1.30
CA TYR A 245 -15.28 -9.51 -0.60
C TYR A 245 -16.35 -9.69 0.50
N ASN A 246 -16.01 -9.33 1.74
CA ASN A 246 -16.93 -9.42 2.88
C ASN A 246 -17.85 -8.19 2.91
N ARG A 247 -19.14 -8.39 2.59
CA ARG A 247 -20.15 -7.32 2.55
C ARG A 247 -20.48 -6.75 3.93
N HIS A 248 -20.34 -7.55 5.00
CA HIS A 248 -20.65 -7.13 6.37
C HIS A 248 -19.56 -6.21 6.93
N GLU A 249 -18.29 -6.59 6.74
CA GLU A 249 -17.15 -5.78 7.17
C GLU A 249 -16.83 -4.65 6.19
N GLY A 250 -17.19 -4.82 4.92
CA GLY A 250 -16.92 -3.85 3.87
C GLY A 250 -15.44 -3.81 3.47
N ARG A 251 -14.78 -4.96 3.41
CA ARG A 251 -13.37 -5.11 3.06
C ARG A 251 -13.07 -6.47 2.44
N CYS A 252 -11.93 -6.58 1.76
CA CYS A 252 -11.38 -7.88 1.38
C CYS A 252 -10.79 -8.61 2.61
N PRO A 253 -10.74 -9.94 2.63
CA PRO A 253 -10.13 -10.68 3.73
C PRO A 253 -8.61 -10.54 3.70
N LYS A 254 -7.97 -10.56 4.88
CA LYS A 254 -6.51 -10.61 4.98
C LYS A 254 -6.02 -12.04 4.88
N LYS A 255 -4.74 -12.22 4.53
CA LYS A 255 -4.06 -13.53 4.57
C LYS A 255 -4.20 -14.22 5.95
N SER A 256 -4.11 -13.47 7.05
CA SER A 256 -4.30 -13.98 8.42
C SER A 256 -5.70 -14.55 8.66
N ASP A 257 -6.72 -13.97 8.03
CA ASP A 257 -8.12 -14.33 8.24
C ASP A 257 -8.39 -15.73 7.66
N ARG A 258 -7.74 -16.08 6.54
CA ARG A 258 -7.77 -17.45 5.96
C ARG A 258 -7.01 -18.49 6.79
N MET A 259 -5.92 -18.11 7.46
CA MET A 259 -5.16 -19.03 8.31
C MET A 259 -5.95 -19.41 9.57
N ASN A 260 -6.71 -18.46 10.12
CA ASN A 260 -7.60 -18.70 11.25
C ASN A 260 -8.83 -19.55 10.90
N GLU A 261 -9.28 -19.56 9.63
CA GLU A 261 -10.34 -20.45 9.17
C GLU A 261 -9.87 -21.92 9.00
N HIS A 262 -8.59 -22.15 8.68
CA HIS A 262 -8.06 -23.51 8.48
C HIS A 262 -7.53 -24.19 9.75
N PHE A 263 -7.25 -23.44 10.83
CA PHE A 263 -6.80 -23.98 12.11
C PHE A 263 -7.61 -23.39 13.28
N PRO A 264 -8.85 -23.84 13.52
CA PRO A 264 -9.67 -23.36 14.63
C PRO A 264 -9.21 -23.86 16.02
N GLN A 265 -8.03 -24.47 16.16
CA GLN A 265 -7.66 -25.27 17.33
C GLN A 265 -6.52 -24.74 18.20
N TYR A 266 -6.35 -23.42 18.30
CA TYR A 266 -5.59 -22.82 19.41
C TYR A 266 -6.31 -21.57 19.93
N ARG A 267 -7.43 -21.80 20.59
CA ARG A 267 -8.05 -20.85 21.51
C ARG A 267 -8.57 -21.59 22.74
#